data_AF-A0AA95MC48-F1
#
_entry.id   AF-A0AA95MC48-F1
#
_cell.length_a   1.000
_cell.length_b   1.000
_cell.length_c   1.000
_cell.angle_alpha   90.00
_cell.angle_beta   90.00
_cell.angle_gamma   90.00
#
_symmetry.space_group_name_H-M   'P 1'
#
loop_
_entity.id
_entity.type
_entity.pdbx_description
1 polymer ?
#
loop_
_entity_poly.entity_id
_entity_poly.type
_entity_poly.pdbx_seq_one_letter_code
_entity_poly.pdbx_strand_id
1 'polypeptide(L)'
;MMNIKSGCIEGFEQFSQFASLKEFNTHMEMWLLEHKHDFSKGELVGLKRLVRFAAKIPGVCNAKIGTMLKAIHKEYNNNGISRSTFKRMIIKAKDLGIITVFETERNNGSQSSNLYVFNSFPVSEPRKEETMNHPKETINLLKTEKD
;
A
#
# COMPACT_ATOMS: atom_id res chain seq x y z
N MET A 1 21.31 -4.94 -0.22
CA MET A 1 20.21 -5.08 0.77
C MET A 1 20.40 -3.95 1.78
N MET A 2 19.39 -3.11 2.04
CA MET A 2 19.52 -2.07 3.07
C MET A 2 19.39 -2.72 4.45
N ASN A 3 20.43 -2.62 5.28
CA ASN A 3 20.40 -3.15 6.66
C ASN A 3 19.78 -2.11 7.59
N ILE A 4 18.46 -2.22 7.80
CA ILE A 4 17.74 -1.36 8.72
C ILE A 4 17.95 -1.87 10.14
N LYS A 5 18.50 -1.03 11.02
CA LYS A 5 18.62 -1.36 12.44
C LYS A 5 17.24 -1.37 13.08
N SER A 6 16.95 -2.39 13.88
CA SER A 6 15.71 -2.49 14.63
C SER A 6 15.65 -1.40 15.70
N GLY A 7 14.53 -0.70 15.82
CA GLY A 7 14.32 0.36 16.79
C GLY A 7 12.85 0.54 17.14
N CYS A 8 12.56 1.53 17.99
CA CYS A 8 11.19 1.96 18.27
C CYS A 8 10.55 2.53 16.99
N ILE A 9 9.22 2.46 16.91
CA ILE A 9 8.47 2.81 15.69
C ILE A 9 8.72 4.26 15.25
N GLU A 10 8.98 5.15 16.21
CA GLU A 10 9.31 6.57 16.04
C GLU A 10 10.56 6.77 15.16
N GLY A 11 11.53 5.85 15.19
CA GLY A 11 12.71 5.90 14.31
C GLY A 11 12.42 5.57 12.85
N PHE A 12 11.20 5.13 12.54
CA PHE A 12 10.77 4.76 11.19
C PHE A 12 9.82 5.78 10.54
N GLU A 13 9.56 6.94 11.17
CA GLU A 13 8.71 8.00 10.60
C GLU A 13 9.17 8.44 9.21
N GLN A 14 10.49 8.50 8.99
CA GLN A 14 11.12 8.82 7.71
C GLN A 14 10.75 7.88 6.55
N PHE A 15 10.20 6.70 6.83
CA PHE A 15 9.73 5.76 5.80
C PHE A 15 8.27 6.02 5.39
N SER A 16 7.54 6.88 6.11
CA SER A 16 6.18 7.27 5.75
C SER A 16 6.18 8.01 4.42
N GLN A 17 5.26 7.65 3.54
CA GLN A 17 4.98 8.36 2.29
C GLN A 17 3.77 9.29 2.41
N PHE A 18 3.18 9.40 3.61
CA PHE A 18 1.93 10.12 3.86
C PHE A 18 2.13 11.19 4.92
N ALA A 19 1.61 12.38 4.67
CA ALA A 19 1.60 13.51 5.61
C ALA A 19 0.52 13.37 6.69
N SER A 20 -0.50 12.55 6.45
CA SER A 20 -1.59 12.35 7.42
C SER A 20 -2.23 10.97 7.37
N LEU A 21 -2.90 10.58 8.46
CA LEU A 21 -3.72 9.37 8.49
C LEU A 21 -4.86 9.42 7.46
N LYS A 22 -5.40 10.61 7.19
CA LYS A 22 -6.45 10.80 6.18
C LYS A 22 -5.92 10.45 4.79
N GLU A 23 -4.75 11.00 4.42
CA GLU A 23 -4.09 10.71 3.14
C GLU A 23 -3.77 9.22 3.00
N PHE A 24 -3.18 8.60 4.03
CA PHE A 24 -2.92 7.16 4.04
C PHE A 24 -4.19 6.34 3.79
N ASN A 25 -5.29 6.66 4.48
CA ASN A 25 -6.56 5.97 4.30
C ASN A 25 -7.12 6.15 2.88
N THR A 26 -7.02 7.34 2.29
CA THR A 26 -7.42 7.59 0.90
C THR A 26 -6.66 6.68 -0.08
N HIS A 27 -5.34 6.58 0.06
CA HIS A 27 -4.56 5.67 -0.80
C HIS A 27 -4.89 4.20 -0.57
N MET A 28 -5.18 3.80 0.68
CA MET A 28 -5.63 2.44 0.97
C MET A 28 -7.00 2.13 0.37
N GLU A 29 -7.92 3.10 0.33
CA GLU A 29 -9.21 2.95 -0.34
C GLU A 29 -9.02 2.73 -1.85
N MET A 30 -8.12 3.48 -2.49
CA MET A 30 -7.78 3.28 -3.91
C MET A 30 -7.18 1.88 -4.17
N TRP A 31 -6.22 1.45 -3.34
CA TRP A 31 -5.65 0.11 -3.43
C TRP A 31 -6.69 -0.99 -3.27
N LEU A 32 -7.65 -0.82 -2.34
CA LEU A 32 -8.72 -1.78 -2.12
C LEU A 32 -9.80 -1.73 -3.19
N LEU A 33 -10.02 -0.58 -3.84
CA LEU A 33 -10.94 -0.50 -4.97
C LEU A 33 -10.45 -1.39 -6.12
N GLU A 34 -9.15 -1.30 -6.43
CA GLU A 34 -8.52 -2.07 -7.50
C GLU A 34 -8.33 -3.55 -7.11
N HIS A 35 -7.66 -3.83 -5.99
CA HIS A 35 -7.09 -5.17 -5.72
C HIS A 35 -7.81 -5.99 -4.65
N LYS A 36 -8.92 -5.51 -4.07
CA LYS A 36 -9.61 -6.27 -2.99
C LYS A 36 -9.99 -7.69 -3.41
N HIS A 37 -10.29 -7.90 -4.69
CA HIS A 37 -10.67 -9.20 -5.23
C HIS A 37 -9.50 -10.20 -5.33
N ASP A 38 -8.25 -9.72 -5.34
CA ASP A 38 -7.03 -10.56 -5.34
C ASP A 38 -6.76 -11.22 -3.98
N PHE A 39 -7.40 -10.72 -2.92
CA PHE A 39 -7.25 -11.23 -1.56
C PHE A 39 -8.43 -12.11 -1.13
N SER A 40 -8.12 -13.23 -0.50
CA SER A 40 -9.14 -14.01 0.21
C SER A 40 -9.68 -13.26 1.43
N LYS A 41 -10.85 -13.66 1.92
CA LYS A 41 -11.46 -13.05 3.13
C LYS A 41 -10.51 -13.03 4.33
N GLY A 42 -9.76 -14.12 4.56
CA GLY A 42 -8.77 -14.18 5.64
C GLY A 42 -7.58 -13.25 5.42
N GLU A 43 -7.10 -13.11 4.18
CA GLU A 43 -6.03 -12.18 3.85
C GLU A 43 -6.48 -10.73 4.05
N LEU A 44 -7.72 -10.38 3.67
CA LEU A 44 -8.29 -9.05 3.94
C LEU A 44 -8.40 -8.74 5.45
N VAL A 45 -8.69 -9.73 6.29
CA VAL A 45 -8.65 -9.57 7.76
C VAL A 45 -7.23 -9.21 8.22
N GLY A 46 -6.22 -9.91 7.69
CA GLY A 46 -4.81 -9.63 7.96
C GLY A 46 -4.40 -8.22 7.51
N LEU A 47 -4.74 -7.84 6.28
CA LEU A 47 -4.42 -6.54 5.70
C LEU A 47 -5.06 -5.40 6.49
N LYS A 48 -6.37 -5.51 6.79
CA LYS A 48 -7.09 -4.53 7.62
C LYS A 48 -6.44 -4.34 8.98
N ARG A 49 -5.98 -5.43 9.61
CA ARG A 49 -5.29 -5.35 10.89
C ARG A 49 -3.94 -4.66 10.77
N LEU A 50 -3.18 -4.95 9.71
CA LEU A 50 -1.89 -4.32 9.46
C LEU A 50 -2.05 -2.80 9.23
N VAL A 51 -3.03 -2.38 8.44
CA VAL A 51 -3.38 -0.96 8.22
C VAL A 51 -3.68 -0.26 9.54
N ARG A 52 -4.46 -0.88 10.44
CA ARG A 52 -4.74 -0.31 11.77
C ARG A 52 -3.48 -0.12 12.62
N PHE A 53 -2.51 -1.03 12.53
CA PHE A 53 -1.23 -0.89 13.21
C PHE A 53 -0.37 0.23 12.61
N ALA A 54 -0.48 0.44 11.29
CA ALA A 54 0.16 1.53 10.56
C ALA A 54 -0.57 2.89 10.71
N ALA A 55 -1.52 3.02 11.63
CA ALA A 55 -2.18 4.30 11.90
C ALA A 55 -1.37 5.20 12.84
N LYS A 56 -0.50 4.63 13.68
CA LYS A 56 0.35 5.41 14.61
C LYS A 56 1.34 6.29 13.85
N ILE A 57 2.00 5.73 12.85
CA ILE A 57 2.77 6.45 11.84
C ILE A 57 2.12 6.09 10.51
N PRO A 58 1.41 7.03 9.85
CA PRO A 58 0.66 6.75 8.64
C PRO A 58 1.46 5.91 7.63
N GLY A 59 0.99 4.70 7.33
CA GLY A 59 1.62 3.82 6.35
C GLY A 59 2.91 3.12 6.81
N VAL A 60 3.30 3.19 8.09
CA VAL A 60 4.50 2.49 8.60
C VAL A 60 4.16 1.60 9.80
N CYS A 61 4.61 0.35 9.75
CA CYS A 61 4.41 -0.61 10.84
C CYS A 61 5.64 -1.51 11.00
N ASN A 62 6.13 -1.69 12.24
CA ASN A 62 7.21 -2.64 12.56
C ASN A 62 6.77 -3.76 13.53
N ALA A 63 5.46 -3.97 13.68
CA ALA A 63 4.95 -4.94 14.64
C ALA A 63 5.29 -6.38 14.25
N LYS A 64 5.56 -7.23 15.25
CA LYS A 64 5.76 -8.67 15.02
C LYS A 64 4.47 -9.30 14.50
N ILE A 65 4.58 -10.21 13.54
CA ILE A 65 3.43 -11.00 13.03
C ILE A 65 2.66 -11.65 14.18
N GLY A 66 3.36 -12.20 15.19
CA GLY A 66 2.71 -12.80 16.36
C GLY A 66 1.85 -11.80 17.16
N THR A 67 2.26 -10.54 17.27
CA THR A 67 1.48 -9.48 17.91
C THR A 67 0.21 -9.18 17.11
N MET A 68 0.32 -9.09 15.78
CA MET A 68 -0.83 -8.88 14.91
C MET A 68 -1.81 -10.05 14.98
N LEU A 69 -1.32 -11.29 14.94
CA LEU A 69 -2.16 -12.49 15.06
C LEU A 69 -2.90 -12.53 16.40
N LYS A 70 -2.22 -12.23 17.52
CA LYS A 70 -2.88 -12.13 18.84
C LYS A 70 -3.99 -11.08 18.84
N ALA A 71 -3.78 -9.93 18.21
CA ALA A 71 -4.80 -8.90 18.09
C ALA A 71 -5.99 -9.35 17.23
N ILE A 72 -5.75 -10.09 16.14
CA ILE A 72 -6.82 -10.68 15.31
C ILE A 72 -7.58 -11.74 16.10
N HIS A 73 -6.89 -12.68 16.75
CA HIS A 73 -7.55 -13.71 17.57
C HIS A 73 -8.43 -13.11 18.66
N LYS A 74 -7.98 -12.03 19.31
CA LYS A 74 -8.79 -11.31 20.29
C LYS A 74 -10.04 -10.66 19.69
N GLU A 75 -9.95 -10.06 18.50
CA GLU A 75 -11.10 -9.44 17.81
C GLU A 75 -12.11 -10.47 17.28
N TYR A 76 -11.63 -11.65 16.92
CA TYR A 76 -12.44 -12.71 16.29
C TYR A 76 -12.70 -13.90 17.24
N ASN A 77 -12.65 -13.72 18.56
CA ASN A 77 -12.92 -14.77 19.56
C ASN A 77 -12.18 -16.10 19.29
N ASN A 78 -10.86 -16.03 19.05
CA ASN A 78 -9.98 -17.13 18.64
C ASN A 78 -10.21 -17.72 17.24
N ASN A 79 -11.19 -17.25 16.47
CA ASN A 79 -11.44 -17.64 15.07
C ASN A 79 -10.73 -16.73 14.06
N GLY A 80 -9.50 -16.32 14.38
CA GLY A 80 -8.68 -15.49 13.50
C GLY A 80 -7.94 -16.29 12.43
N ILE A 81 -6.94 -15.66 11.80
CA ILE A 81 -6.17 -16.29 10.72
C ILE A 81 -4.91 -16.96 11.22
N SER A 82 -4.38 -17.89 10.43
CA SER A 82 -3.08 -18.52 10.69
C SER A 82 -1.92 -17.61 10.27
N ARG A 83 -0.71 -17.96 10.74
CA ARG A 83 0.52 -17.29 10.29
C ARG A 83 0.79 -17.48 8.80
N SER A 84 0.45 -18.63 8.23
CA SER A 84 0.62 -18.88 6.79
C SER A 84 -0.30 -18.00 5.95
N THR A 85 -1.55 -17.79 6.38
CA THR A 85 -2.47 -16.83 5.73
C THR A 85 -1.92 -15.41 5.79
N PHE A 86 -1.40 -14.97 6.95
CA PHE A 86 -0.80 -13.64 7.07
C PHE A 86 0.42 -13.48 6.15
N LYS A 87 1.31 -14.48 6.06
CA LYS A 87 2.47 -14.43 5.16
C LYS A 87 2.07 -14.37 3.69
N ARG A 88 1.08 -15.16 3.26
CA ARG A 88 0.55 -15.11 1.88
C ARG A 88 -0.02 -13.72 1.54
N MET A 89 -0.76 -13.12 2.48
CA MET A 89 -1.23 -11.75 2.34
C MET A 89 -0.08 -10.76 2.10
N ILE A 90 1.00 -10.82 2.90
CA ILE A 90 2.16 -9.93 2.74
C ILE A 90 2.82 -10.13 1.37
N ILE A 91 2.98 -11.38 0.92
CA ILE A 91 3.57 -11.68 -0.39
C ILE A 91 2.73 -11.03 -1.49
N LYS A 92 1.40 -11.27 -1.51
CA LYS A 92 0.50 -10.64 -2.48
C LYS A 92 0.54 -9.11 -2.43
N ALA A 93 0.46 -8.52 -1.24
CA ALA A 93 0.48 -7.07 -1.09
C ALA A 93 1.81 -6.46 -1.59
N LYS A 94 2.93 -7.17 -1.44
CA LYS A 94 4.22 -6.78 -1.99
C LYS A 94 4.24 -6.90 -3.52
N ASP A 95 3.75 -8.01 -4.05
CA ASP A 95 3.75 -8.27 -5.50
C ASP A 95 2.82 -7.31 -6.26
N LEU A 96 1.74 -6.85 -5.61
CA LEU A 96 0.83 -5.82 -6.11
C LEU A 96 1.35 -4.38 -5.90
N GLY A 97 2.50 -4.19 -5.25
CA GLY A 97 3.08 -2.87 -4.99
C GLY A 97 2.44 -2.09 -3.85
N ILE A 98 1.49 -2.66 -3.11
CA ILE A 98 0.82 -2.01 -1.97
C ILE A 98 1.80 -1.76 -0.81
N ILE A 99 2.73 -2.69 -0.57
CA ILE A 99 3.65 -2.65 0.58
C ILE A 99 5.08 -2.99 0.15
N THR A 100 6.02 -2.18 0.60
CA THR A 100 7.45 -2.51 0.64
C THR A 100 7.80 -3.11 1.99
N VAL A 101 8.52 -4.24 2.01
CA VAL A 101 8.91 -4.94 3.25
C VAL A 101 10.43 -4.91 3.39
N PHE A 102 10.91 -4.38 4.51
CA PHE A 102 12.31 -4.42 4.87
C PHE A 102 12.54 -5.37 6.03
N GLU A 103 13.55 -6.22 5.93
CA GLU A 103 14.06 -6.97 7.07
C GLU A 103 14.83 -6.02 7.97
N THR A 104 14.68 -6.19 9.29
CA THR A 104 15.43 -5.39 10.26
C THR A 104 16.27 -6.29 11.13
N GLU A 105 17.40 -5.77 11.60
CA GLU A 105 18.36 -6.51 12.42
C GLU A 105 18.59 -5.81 13.74
N ARG A 106 18.76 -6.59 14.81
CA ARG A 106 19.20 -6.09 16.11
C ARG A 106 20.68 -5.75 16.08
N ASN A 107 21.16 -5.09 17.13
CA ASN A 107 22.57 -4.73 17.30
C ASN A 107 23.50 -5.96 17.26
N ASN A 108 23.01 -7.13 17.69
CA ASN A 108 23.74 -8.39 17.65
C ASN A 108 23.62 -9.14 16.31
N GLY A 109 23.09 -8.52 15.26
CA GLY A 109 22.91 -9.11 13.93
C GLY A 109 21.76 -10.11 13.80
N SER A 110 21.01 -10.39 14.88
CA SER A 110 19.82 -11.27 14.77
C SER A 110 18.65 -10.53 14.10
N GLN A 111 17.91 -11.25 13.27
CA GLN A 111 16.70 -10.72 12.63
C GLN A 111 15.67 -10.28 13.68
N SER A 112 15.09 -9.10 13.48
CA SER A 112 14.00 -8.56 14.28
C SER A 112 12.69 -8.56 13.50
N SER A 113 11.68 -7.83 13.96
CA SER A 113 10.44 -7.67 13.17
C SER A 113 10.70 -6.94 11.87
N ASN A 114 10.03 -7.36 10.80
CA ASN A 114 10.09 -6.64 9.54
C ASN A 114 9.43 -5.25 9.69
N LEU A 115 9.91 -4.31 8.88
CA LEU A 115 9.28 -3.02 8.66
C LEU A 115 8.40 -3.12 7.42
N TYR A 116 7.12 -2.80 7.58
CA TYR A 116 6.11 -2.74 6.52
C TYR A 116 5.86 -1.27 6.20
N VAL A 117 6.14 -0.89 4.97
CA VAL A 117 5.95 0.48 4.45
C VAL A 117 4.90 0.43 3.35
N PHE A 118 3.76 1.07 3.57
CA PHE A 118 2.71 1.18 2.57
C PHE A 118 3.12 2.21 1.51
N ASN A 119 2.95 1.86 0.25
CA ASN A 119 3.24 2.75 -0.87
C ASN A 119 1.99 3.54 -1.26
N SER A 120 2.18 4.78 -1.70
CA SER A 120 1.10 5.55 -2.31
C SER A 120 0.56 4.82 -3.53
N PHE A 121 -0.77 4.73 -3.65
CA PHE A 121 -1.40 4.28 -4.89
C PHE A 121 -0.83 5.07 -6.08
N PRO A 122 -0.39 4.42 -7.16
CA PRO A 122 0.10 5.11 -8.33
C PRO A 122 -1.06 5.88 -8.95
N VAL A 123 -1.12 7.19 -8.69
CA VAL A 123 -1.92 8.06 -9.52
C VAL A 123 -1.28 7.93 -10.90
N SER A 124 -2.01 7.37 -11.87
CA SER A 124 -1.63 7.59 -13.27
C SER A 124 -1.49 9.09 -13.40
N GLU A 125 -0.26 9.61 -13.53
CA GLU A 125 -0.10 11.01 -13.94
C GLU A 125 -1.10 11.22 -15.09
N PRO A 126 -1.86 12.32 -15.14
CA PRO A 126 -2.42 12.69 -16.43
C PRO A 126 -1.21 12.64 -17.37
N ARG A 127 -1.31 11.88 -18.48
CA ARG A 127 -0.26 11.84 -19.50
C ARG A 127 0.25 13.27 -19.59
N LYS A 128 1.54 13.51 -19.30
CA LYS A 128 2.18 14.81 -19.57
C LYS A 128 1.59 15.26 -20.88
N GLU A 129 0.95 16.44 -20.90
CA GLU A 129 0.30 16.95 -22.09
C GLU A 129 1.32 16.84 -23.22
N GLU A 130 1.26 15.76 -24.00
CA GLU A 130 1.78 15.77 -25.34
C GLU A 130 0.97 16.90 -25.94
N THR A 131 1.66 18.00 -26.22
CA THR A 131 1.09 19.11 -26.97
C THR A 131 0.40 18.47 -28.16
N MET A 132 -0.92 18.31 -28.05
CA MET A 132 -1.72 17.92 -29.19
C MET A 132 -1.54 19.12 -30.11
N ASN A 133 -0.67 18.96 -31.10
CA ASN A 133 -0.62 19.85 -32.23
C ASN A 133 -2.01 19.73 -32.84
N HIS A 134 -2.91 20.61 -32.39
CA HIS A 134 -4.17 20.84 -33.06
C HIS A 134 -3.82 21.02 -34.54
N PRO A 135 -4.39 20.22 -35.45
CA PRO A 135 -4.27 20.50 -36.87
C PRO A 135 -4.76 21.93 -37.08
N LYS A 136 -3.84 22.84 -37.34
CA LYS A 136 -4.15 24.21 -37.75
C LYS A 136 -4.56 24.13 -39.21
N GLU A 137 -5.74 23.61 -39.50
CA GLU A 137 -6.41 23.82 -40.77
C GLU A 137 -7.83 23.28 -40.70
N THR A 138 -8.76 24.19 -40.43
CA THR A 138 -10.17 24.00 -40.78
C THR A 138 -10.25 24.12 -42.30
N ILE A 139 -10.42 23.00 -43.01
CA ILE A 139 -10.89 23.05 -44.39
C ILE A 139 -12.33 23.55 -44.38
N ASN A 140 -12.51 24.86 -44.60
CA ASN A 140 -13.79 25.47 -44.91
C ASN A 140 -14.29 24.90 -46.25
N LEU A 141 -15.08 23.82 -46.20
CA LEU A 141 -15.85 23.40 -47.37
C LEU A 141 -17.18 24.16 -47.39
N LEU A 142 -17.11 25.40 -47.85
CA LEU A 142 -18.27 26.15 -48.31
C LEU A 142 -18.07 26.43 -49.79
N LYS A 143 -18.82 25.71 -50.62
CA LYS A 143 -19.59 26.28 -51.74
C LYS A 143 -20.59 25.26 -52.27
N THR A 144 -21.85 25.62 -52.07
CA THR A 144 -23.09 25.19 -52.75
C THR A 144 -22.95 25.08 -54.26
N GLU A 145 -23.62 24.10 -54.84
CA GLU A 145 -24.46 24.31 -56.02
C GLU A 145 -25.82 23.66 -55.79
N LYS A 146 -26.86 24.49 -55.87
CA LYS A 146 -28.23 24.07 -56.17
C LYS A 146 -28.29 23.92 -57.69
N ASP A 147 -28.87 22.83 -58.17
CA ASP A 147 -29.99 22.83 -59.12
C ASP A 147 -30.65 21.44 -59.12
#